data_AF-A0A8S2SP91-F1
#
_entry.id   AF-A0A8S2SP91-F1
#
_cell.length_a   1.000
_cell.length_b   1.000
_cell.length_c   1.000
_cell.angle_alpha   90.00
_cell.angle_beta   90.00
_cell.angle_gamma   90.00
#
_symmetry.space_group_name_H-M   'P 1'
#
loop_
_entity.id
_entity.type
_entity.pdbx_description
1 polymer ?
#
loop_
_entity_poly.entity_id
_entity_poly.type
_entity_poly.pdbx_seq_one_letter_code
_entity_poly.pdbx_strand_id
1 'polypeptide(L)'
;TLSTASGRKQCYVCSSATDSDCGDKFKPRDAWKIDVNDNDSCIKGKVGNVVTRLWGPICVAQKDVNWCCNGNLCNAASIVSAQILMKWIGLLSVLYIIRRY
;
A
#
# COMPACT_ATOMS: atom_id res chain seq x y z
N THR A 1 -6.14 -34.59 -11.22
CA THR A 1 -6.85 -33.46 -11.88
C THR A 1 -6.40 -32.17 -11.20
N LEU A 2 -5.95 -31.22 -12.02
CA LEU A 2 -5.23 -30.00 -11.66
C LEU A 2 -6.17 -29.00 -10.96
N SER A 3 -5.92 -28.64 -9.70
CA SER A 3 -6.65 -27.55 -9.02
C SER A 3 -6.18 -26.20 -9.57
N THR A 4 -6.86 -25.70 -10.59
CA THR A 4 -6.75 -24.32 -11.03
C THR A 4 -7.31 -23.39 -9.94
N ALA A 5 -6.45 -22.96 -9.01
CA ALA A 5 -6.72 -21.80 -8.15
C ALA A 5 -6.55 -20.50 -8.96
N SER A 6 -7.31 -20.37 -10.05
CA SER A 6 -7.35 -19.18 -10.88
C SER A 6 -8.43 -18.26 -10.31
N GLY A 7 -8.06 -17.32 -9.44
CA GLY A 7 -9.03 -16.37 -8.87
C GLY A 7 -8.68 -15.76 -7.51
N ARG A 8 -7.51 -16.08 -6.94
CA ARG A 8 -7.12 -15.65 -5.60
C ARG A 8 -5.85 -14.82 -5.66
N LYS A 9 -5.93 -13.59 -5.12
CA LYS A 9 -4.78 -12.74 -4.82
C LYS A 9 -4.56 -12.72 -3.31
N GLN A 10 -3.42 -12.22 -2.88
CA GLN A 10 -3.11 -12.09 -1.46
C GLN A 10 -3.07 -10.63 -1.03
N CYS A 11 -3.51 -10.35 0.20
CA CYS A 11 -3.34 -9.05 0.85
C CYS A 11 -2.66 -9.22 2.20
N TYR A 12 -2.01 -8.16 2.70
CA TYR A 12 -1.58 -8.12 4.09
C TYR A 12 -2.72 -7.67 5.00
N VAL A 13 -2.91 -8.36 6.12
CA VAL A 13 -3.86 -7.99 7.19
C VAL A 13 -3.12 -7.84 8.52
N CYS A 14 -3.05 -6.62 9.03
CA CYS A 14 -2.40 -6.32 10.30
C CYS A 14 -2.83 -4.95 10.84
N SER A 15 -2.52 -4.68 12.10
CA SER A 15 -2.70 -3.37 12.74
C SER A 15 -1.46 -2.97 13.51
N SER A 16 -1.05 -1.72 13.37
CA SER A 16 0.05 -1.14 14.16
C SER A 16 -0.30 -0.88 15.63
N ALA A 17 -1.59 -0.93 15.98
CA ALA A 17 -2.03 -0.93 17.37
C ALA A 17 -1.63 -2.23 18.09
N THR A 18 -1.56 -3.34 17.36
CA THR A 18 -1.22 -4.67 17.90
C THR A 18 0.20 -5.09 17.58
N ASP A 19 0.75 -4.67 16.43
CA ASP A 19 2.10 -5.02 16.02
C ASP A 19 2.81 -3.85 15.33
N SER A 20 3.86 -3.34 15.94
CA SER A 20 4.61 -2.17 15.45
C SER A 20 5.21 -2.37 14.06
N ASP A 21 5.46 -3.61 13.64
CA ASP A 21 5.96 -3.93 12.30
C ASP A 21 4.89 -3.73 11.20
N CYS A 22 3.61 -3.56 11.57
CA CYS A 22 2.56 -3.18 10.64
C CYS A 22 2.51 -1.66 10.36
N GLY A 23 3.26 -0.87 11.12
CA GLY A 23 3.26 0.60 11.09
C GLY A 23 3.83 1.23 9.82
N ASP A 24 4.24 2.49 9.93
CA ASP A 24 4.84 3.25 8.83
C ASP A 24 6.13 2.58 8.28
N LYS A 25 6.88 1.91 9.16
CA LYS A 25 8.06 1.07 8.84
C LYS A 25 7.63 -0.38 8.62
N PHE A 26 6.75 -0.59 7.65
CA PHE A 26 6.15 -1.90 7.39
C PHE A 26 7.22 -2.98 7.17
N LYS A 27 7.19 -4.04 7.98
CA LYS A 27 7.98 -5.26 7.78
C LYS A 27 7.04 -6.41 7.43
N PRO A 28 7.03 -6.89 6.19
CA PRO A 28 6.12 -7.96 5.78
C PRO A 28 6.40 -9.25 6.56
N ARG A 29 5.32 -9.93 6.95
CA ARG A 29 5.36 -11.25 7.58
C ARG A 29 4.40 -12.18 6.87
N ASP A 30 4.80 -13.45 6.72
CA ASP A 30 3.96 -14.45 6.05
C ASP A 30 2.65 -14.70 6.80
N ALA A 31 2.66 -14.61 8.14
CA ALA A 31 1.48 -14.76 8.99
C ALA A 31 0.37 -13.72 8.74
N TRP A 32 0.66 -12.64 8.01
CA TRP A 32 -0.32 -11.59 7.68
C TRP A 32 -0.88 -11.72 6.26
N LYS A 33 -0.38 -12.67 5.47
CA LYS A 33 -0.87 -12.90 4.11
C LYS A 33 -2.19 -13.66 4.20
N ILE A 34 -3.21 -13.13 3.56
CA ILE A 34 -4.50 -13.80 3.40
C ILE A 34 -4.88 -13.85 1.93
N ASP A 35 -5.38 -14.99 1.48
CA ASP A 35 -5.96 -15.13 0.16
C ASP A 35 -7.34 -14.46 0.14
N VAL A 36 -7.58 -13.62 -0.87
CA VAL A 36 -8.81 -12.85 -1.06
C VAL A 36 -9.30 -13.01 -2.50
N ASN A 37 -10.56 -12.67 -2.74
CA ASN A 37 -11.11 -12.75 -4.09
C ASN A 37 -10.45 -11.70 -4.99
N ASP A 38 -10.35 -12.00 -6.29
CA ASP A 38 -9.85 -11.03 -7.27
C ASP A 38 -10.69 -9.74 -7.35
N ASN A 39 -11.96 -9.80 -6.94
CA ASN A 39 -12.84 -8.62 -6.88
C ASN A 39 -12.61 -7.74 -5.64
N ASP A 40 -11.95 -8.26 -4.59
CA ASP A 40 -11.66 -7.46 -3.40
C ASP A 40 -10.55 -6.43 -3.69
N SER A 41 -10.24 -5.53 -2.78
CA SER A 41 -9.10 -4.63 -2.89
C SER A 41 -8.25 -4.76 -1.65
N CYS A 42 -6.93 -4.72 -1.80
CA CYS A 42 -6.07 -4.61 -0.64
C CYS A 42 -6.06 -3.15 -0.19
N ILE A 43 -6.28 -2.95 1.11
CA ILE A 43 -6.46 -1.64 1.71
C ILE A 43 -5.31 -1.39 2.68
N LYS A 44 -4.80 -0.16 2.65
CA LYS A 44 -3.95 0.40 3.69
C LYS A 44 -4.66 1.62 4.28
N GLY A 45 -4.99 1.58 5.55
CA GLY A 45 -5.55 2.71 6.28
C GLY A 45 -4.51 3.34 7.22
N LYS A 46 -4.66 4.63 7.50
CA LYS A 46 -4.03 5.31 8.63
C LYS A 46 -5.07 6.19 9.31
N VAL A 47 -5.32 5.93 10.59
CA VAL A 47 -6.21 6.73 11.44
C VAL A 47 -5.38 7.24 12.61
N GLY A 48 -5.08 8.55 12.62
CA GLY A 48 -4.11 9.13 13.54
C GLY A 48 -2.72 8.49 13.38
N ASN A 49 -2.18 7.94 14.47
CA ASN A 49 -0.89 7.24 14.47
C ASN A 49 -1.00 5.73 14.20
N VAL A 50 -2.21 5.20 13.98
CA VAL A 50 -2.44 3.78 13.75
C VAL A 50 -2.57 3.52 12.26
N VAL A 51 -1.60 2.80 11.69
CA VAL A 51 -1.66 2.18 10.37
C VAL A 51 -2.32 0.81 10.46
N THR A 52 -3.22 0.51 9.53
CA THR A 52 -3.88 -0.78 9.37
C THR A 52 -3.80 -1.27 7.93
N ARG A 53 -3.81 -2.59 7.77
CA ARG A 53 -3.85 -3.27 6.48
C ARG A 53 -4.99 -4.26 6.50
N LEU A 54 -5.83 -4.22 5.47
CA LEU A 54 -7.10 -4.94 5.39
C LEU A 54 -7.39 -5.30 3.92
N TRP A 55 -8.53 -5.96 3.68
CA TRP A 55 -9.08 -6.21 2.35
C TRP A 55 -10.61 -6.02 2.36
N GLY A 56 -11.21 -5.77 1.20
CA GLY A 56 -12.66 -5.71 1.06
C GLY A 56 -13.15 -5.36 -0.36
N PRO A 57 -14.46 -5.51 -0.65
CA PRO A 57 -15.02 -5.45 -2.01
C PRO A 57 -15.12 -4.03 -2.59
N ILE A 58 -15.20 -3.02 -1.73
CA ILE A 58 -15.30 -1.61 -2.13
C ILE A 58 -14.27 -0.83 -1.32
N CYS A 59 -13.35 -0.19 -2.02
CA CYS A 59 -12.39 0.69 -1.38
C CYS A 59 -12.55 2.10 -1.93
N VAL A 60 -13.13 2.99 -1.12
CA VAL A 60 -13.19 4.41 -1.42
C VAL A 60 -11.91 5.04 -0.88
N ALA A 61 -10.99 5.34 -1.79
CA ALA A 61 -9.74 6.01 -1.47
C ALA A 61 -10.04 7.42 -0.94
N GLN A 62 -9.85 7.63 0.35
CA GLN A 62 -9.89 8.93 0.99
C GLN A 62 -8.45 9.41 1.17
N LYS A 63 -8.15 10.53 0.51
CA LYS A 63 -6.87 11.20 0.60
C LYS A 63 -6.54 11.39 2.10
N ASP A 64 -5.35 10.95 2.48
CA ASP A 64 -4.81 11.02 3.84
C ASP A 64 -5.36 10.01 4.87
N VAL A 65 -6.37 9.19 4.52
CA VAL A 65 -6.97 8.19 5.43
C VAL A 65 -6.75 6.76 4.96
N ASN A 66 -6.94 6.47 3.68
CA ASN A 66 -6.72 5.13 3.15
C ASN A 66 -6.22 5.14 1.70
N TRP A 67 -5.56 4.06 1.32
CA TRP A 67 -5.10 3.78 -0.03
C TRP A 67 -5.52 2.37 -0.43
N CYS A 68 -6.02 2.26 -1.65
CA CYS A 68 -6.57 1.04 -2.22
C CYS A 68 -5.69 0.60 -3.38
N CYS A 69 -5.45 -0.70 -3.49
CA CYS A 69 -4.75 -1.25 -4.64
C CYS A 69 -5.33 -2.63 -5.00
N ASN A 70 -5.28 -2.94 -6.29
CA ASN A 70 -5.72 -4.22 -6.81
C ASN A 70 -4.50 -4.93 -7.42
N GLY A 71 -3.95 -5.88 -6.66
CA GLY A 71 -2.76 -6.63 -7.03
C GLY A 71 -2.26 -7.48 -5.87
N ASN A 72 -1.41 -8.45 -6.16
CA ASN A 72 -0.90 -9.35 -5.13
C ASN A 72 0.00 -8.59 -4.14
N LEU A 73 -0.33 -8.64 -2.86
CA LEU A 73 0.39 -8.03 -1.74
C LEU A 73 0.65 -6.52 -1.93
N CYS A 74 -0.17 -5.84 -2.75
CA CYS A 74 0.08 -4.48 -3.19
C CYS A 74 -0.01 -3.47 -2.02
N ASN A 75 -0.73 -3.82 -0.95
CA ASN A 75 -0.83 -2.97 0.23
C ASN A 75 0.46 -2.99 1.08
N ALA A 76 1.55 -3.62 0.66
CA ALA A 76 2.86 -3.55 1.34
C ALA A 76 3.44 -2.13 1.40
N ALA A 77 3.18 -1.30 0.39
CA ALA A 77 3.87 -0.03 0.22
C ALA A 77 3.66 0.93 1.41
N SER A 78 4.68 1.76 1.66
CA SER A 78 4.56 2.89 2.59
C SER A 78 4.02 4.12 1.84
N ILE A 79 3.04 4.83 2.43
CA ILE A 79 2.39 6.00 1.81
C ILE A 79 3.43 7.09 1.52
N VAL A 80 4.51 7.09 2.31
CA VAL A 80 5.61 8.05 2.26
C VAL A 80 6.45 7.95 0.98
N SER A 81 6.55 6.77 0.34
CA SER A 81 7.40 6.60 -0.84
C SER A 81 6.88 7.34 -2.08
N ALA A 82 5.57 7.55 -2.20
CA ALA A 82 4.99 8.27 -3.34
C ALA A 82 5.25 9.79 -3.27
N GLN A 83 5.30 10.37 -2.07
CA GLN A 83 5.52 11.81 -1.90
C GLN A 83 6.99 12.21 -2.11
N ILE A 84 7.94 11.32 -1.78
CA ILE A 84 9.36 11.61 -1.94
C ILE A 84 9.71 11.66 -3.43
N LEU A 85 9.22 10.73 -4.26
CA LEU A 85 9.55 10.68 -5.69
C LEU A 85 9.11 11.95 -6.46
N MET A 86 7.92 12.47 -6.16
CA MET A 86 7.42 13.71 -6.80
C MET A 86 8.25 14.94 -6.42
N LYS A 87 8.83 14.96 -5.22
CA LYS A 87 9.61 16.09 -4.71
C LYS A 87 11.00 16.20 -5.35
N TRP A 88 11.62 15.06 -5.71
CA TRP A 88 12.92 15.03 -6.39
C TRP A 88 12.83 15.39 -7.87
N ILE A 89 11.75 14.99 -8.56
CA ILE A 89 11.54 15.35 -9.98
C ILE A 89 11.42 16.87 -10.14
N GLY A 90 10.66 17.54 -9.26
CA GLY A 90 10.52 19.00 -9.31
C GLY A 90 11.84 19.75 -9.14
N LEU A 91 12.73 19.27 -8.27
CA LEU A 91 14.04 19.90 -8.05
C LEU A 91 14.97 19.75 -9.26
N LEU A 92 14.94 18.59 -9.92
CA LEU A 92 15.72 18.33 -11.14
C LEU A 92 15.25 19.20 -12.32
N SER A 93 13.93 19.41 -12.47
CA SER A 93 13.38 20.29 -13.51
C SER A 93 13.82 21.74 -13.33
N VAL A 94 13.83 22.25 -12.09
CA VAL A 94 14.29 23.62 -11.79
C VAL A 94 15.78 23.77 -12.06
N LEU A 95 16.60 22.80 -11.64
CA LEU A 95 18.04 22.82 -11.90
C LEU A 95 18.40 22.76 -13.39
N TYR A 96 17.63 22.02 -14.20
CA TYR A 96 17.82 21.97 -15.65
C TYR A 96 17.52 23.31 -16.33
N ILE A 97 16.49 24.03 -15.87
CA ILE A 97 16.13 25.36 -16.42
C ILE A 97 17.20 26.40 -16.08
N ILE A 98 17.69 26.42 -14.83
CA ILE A 98 18.73 27.37 -14.39
C ILE A 98 20.04 27.15 -15.17
N ARG A 99 20.38 25.91 -15.53
CA ARG A 99 21.62 25.61 -16.25
C ARG A 99 21.58 25.93 -17.75
N ARG A 100 20.41 26.29 -18.29
CA ARG A 100 20.18 26.56 -19.72
C ARG A 100 20.04 28.06 -20.06
N TYR A 101 20.08 28.93 -19.05
CA TYR A 101 20.16 30.38 -19.15
C TYR A 101 21.50 30.86 -18.60
#